data_AF-A0A0C9MF96-F1
#
_entry.id   AF-A0A0C9MF96-F1
#
_cell.length_a   1.000
_cell.length_b   1.000
_cell.length_c   1.000
_cell.angle_alpha   90.00
_cell.angle_beta   90.00
_cell.angle_gamma   90.00
#
_symmetry.space_group_name_H-M   'P 1'
#
loop_
_entity.id
_entity.type
_entity.pdbx_description
1 polymer ?
#
loop_
_entity_poly.entity_id
_entity_poly.type
_entity_poly.pdbx_seq_one_letter_code
_entity_poly.pdbx_strand_id
1 'polypeptide(L)'
;IQDHISCYGRASNARVNYDKSIAFPLAGERSRVRLELFRLARRLQFQWYDSDSPSYIKYLGYPIWFSKIQRDEYCQETILKLQASLDRHRTRQVSVYGRANMLNSLFLARFWHMLRVTTLPTAFVRKISSMGYQFVCHKILPPLKKSVGKGCHSLWGGTAGQRG
;
A
#
# COMPACT_ATOMS: atom_id res chain seq x y z
N ILE A 1 -15.27 -28.32 7.57
CA ILE A 1 -14.38 -27.58 6.61
C ILE A 1 -13.75 -28.54 5.61
N GLN A 2 -13.02 -29.57 6.06
CA GLN A 2 -12.40 -30.53 5.13
C GLN A 2 -13.41 -31.22 4.21
N ASP A 3 -14.55 -31.65 4.75
CA ASP A 3 -15.58 -32.33 3.95
C ASP A 3 -16.21 -31.40 2.91
N HIS A 4 -16.38 -30.12 3.24
CA HIS A 4 -16.86 -29.12 2.28
C HIS A 4 -15.84 -28.83 1.19
N ILE A 5 -14.55 -28.74 1.53
CA ILE A 5 -13.46 -28.56 0.55
C ILE A 5 -13.38 -29.78 -0.38
N SER A 6 -13.49 -30.99 0.17
CA SER A 6 -13.49 -32.24 -0.59
C SER A 6 -14.73 -32.36 -1.49
N CYS A 7 -15.91 -32.02 -0.97
CA CYS A 7 -17.15 -32.00 -1.76
C CYS A 7 -17.05 -30.99 -2.91
N TYR A 8 -16.61 -29.76 -2.63
CA TYR A 8 -16.39 -28.74 -3.65
C TYR A 8 -15.38 -29.19 -4.70
N GLY A 9 -14.25 -29.76 -4.26
CA GLY A 9 -13.22 -30.26 -5.17
C GLY A 9 -13.73 -31.38 -6.08
N ARG A 10 -14.58 -32.28 -5.56
CA ARG A 10 -15.23 -33.32 -6.37
C ARG A 10 -16.27 -32.77 -7.35
N ALA A 11 -17.07 -31.80 -6.91
CA ALA A 11 -18.13 -31.23 -7.75
C ALA A 11 -17.59 -30.31 -8.87
N SER A 12 -16.47 -29.63 -8.63
CA SER A 12 -15.89 -28.64 -9.56
C SER A 12 -14.59 -29.09 -10.23
N ASN A 13 -14.07 -30.27 -9.86
CA ASN A 13 -12.73 -30.73 -10.21
C ASN A 13 -11.60 -29.73 -9.81
N ALA A 14 -11.86 -28.86 -8.83
CA ALA A 14 -10.91 -27.89 -8.34
C ALA A 14 -10.05 -28.45 -7.20
N ARG A 15 -8.79 -28.00 -7.11
CA ARG A 15 -7.89 -28.33 -5.99
C ARG A 15 -7.54 -27.06 -5.22
N VAL A 16 -7.69 -27.11 -3.91
CA VAL A 16 -7.29 -26.01 -3.02
C VAL A 16 -5.78 -26.04 -2.83
N ASN A 17 -5.14 -24.89 -3.01
CA ASN A 17 -3.73 -24.70 -2.69
C ASN A 17 -3.63 -24.26 -1.22
N TYR A 18 -3.30 -25.20 -0.34
CA TYR A 18 -3.22 -24.96 1.10
C TYR A 18 -2.11 -23.95 1.45
N ASP A 19 -0.98 -23.99 0.75
CA ASP A 19 0.16 -23.08 1.00
C ASP A 19 -0.17 -21.60 0.71
N LYS A 20 -1.08 -21.36 -0.23
CA LYS A 20 -1.60 -20.03 -0.56
C LYS A 20 -2.90 -19.68 0.17
N SER A 21 -3.45 -20.63 0.93
CA SER A 21 -4.69 -20.42 1.68
C SER A 21 -4.39 -19.78 3.02
N ILE A 22 -5.09 -18.69 3.28
CA ILE A 22 -4.91 -17.87 4.48
C ILE A 22 -6.17 -17.98 5.33
N ALA A 23 -5.98 -18.17 6.63
CA ALA A 23 -7.03 -18.14 7.63
C ALA A 23 -6.81 -16.92 8.55
N PHE A 24 -7.86 -16.13 8.73
CA PHE A 24 -7.84 -14.99 9.64
C PHE A 24 -9.21 -14.77 10.29
N PRO A 25 -9.27 -14.30 11.54
CA PRO A 25 -10.52 -13.90 12.16
C PRO A 25 -11.01 -12.57 11.57
N LEU A 26 -12.30 -12.49 11.23
CA LEU A 26 -12.91 -11.24 10.75
C LEU A 26 -12.85 -10.10 11.78
N ALA A 27 -12.87 -10.45 13.07
CA ALA A 27 -12.72 -9.50 14.17
C ALA A 27 -11.25 -9.13 14.45
N GLY A 28 -10.28 -9.75 13.76
CA GLY A 28 -8.85 -9.56 13.98
C GLY A 28 -8.30 -10.22 15.26
N GLU A 29 -9.13 -10.43 16.27
CA GLU A 29 -8.71 -10.94 17.58
C GLU A 29 -8.72 -12.47 17.66
N ARG A 30 -7.60 -13.06 18.12
CA ARG A 30 -7.46 -14.52 18.28
C ARG A 30 -8.32 -15.09 19.41
N SER A 31 -8.54 -14.32 20.49
CA SER A 31 -9.31 -14.75 21.67
C SER A 31 -10.76 -15.13 21.33
N ARG A 32 -11.31 -14.54 20.26
CA ARG A 32 -12.68 -14.78 19.78
C ARG A 32 -12.81 -16.02 18.91
N VAL A 33 -11.69 -16.64 18.52
CA VAL A 33 -11.69 -17.85 17.69
C VAL A 33 -11.73 -19.09 18.57
N ARG A 34 -12.63 -20.02 18.24
CA ARG A 34 -12.64 -21.35 18.87
C ARG A 34 -11.30 -22.05 18.65
N LEU A 35 -10.69 -22.54 19.73
CA LEU A 35 -9.37 -23.19 19.69
C LEU A 35 -9.29 -24.34 18.68
N GLU A 36 -10.39 -25.09 18.49
CA GLU A 36 -10.48 -26.18 17.52
C GLU A 36 -10.34 -25.72 16.06
N LEU A 37 -10.86 -24.53 15.73
CA LEU A 37 -10.71 -23.95 14.40
C LEU A 37 -9.25 -23.55 14.13
N PHE A 38 -8.58 -22.98 15.13
CA PHE A 38 -7.16 -22.64 15.04
C PHE A 38 -6.29 -23.89 14.86
N ARG A 39 -6.55 -24.96 15.63
CA ARG A 39 -5.86 -26.25 15.51
C ARG A 39 -6.10 -26.88 14.15
N LEU A 40 -7.33 -26.83 13.65
CA LEU A 40 -7.66 -27.35 12.32
C LEU A 40 -6.94 -26.58 11.21
N ALA A 41 -6.92 -25.25 11.25
CA ALA A 41 -6.22 -24.43 10.27
C ALA A 41 -4.72 -24.77 10.23
N ARG A 42 -4.09 -24.93 11.41
CA ARG A 42 -2.70 -25.39 11.51
C ARG A 42 -2.47 -26.78 10.94
N ARG A 43 -3.38 -27.73 11.20
CA ARG A 43 -3.28 -29.09 10.65
C ARG A 43 -3.40 -29.11 9.13
N LEU A 44 -4.19 -28.22 8.57
CA LEU A 44 -4.36 -28.02 7.13
C LEU A 44 -3.26 -27.14 6.51
N GLN A 45 -2.24 -26.75 7.29
CA GLN A 45 -1.13 -25.89 6.87
C GLN A 45 -1.56 -24.53 6.29
N PHE A 46 -2.73 -24.02 6.70
CA PHE A 46 -3.12 -22.66 6.36
C PHE A 46 -2.25 -21.64 7.08
N GLN A 47 -1.89 -20.58 6.37
CA GLN A 47 -1.21 -19.45 6.98
C GLN A 47 -2.19 -18.70 7.87
N TRP A 48 -1.86 -18.55 9.14
CA TRP A 48 -2.72 -17.87 10.11
C TRP A 48 -2.28 -16.44 10.34
N TYR A 49 -3.20 -15.49 10.20
CA TYR A 49 -2.96 -14.07 10.46
C TYR A 49 -4.00 -13.54 11.45
N ASP A 50 -3.54 -12.86 12.49
CA ASP A 50 -4.36 -12.23 13.52
C ASP A 50 -3.79 -10.84 13.87
N SER A 51 -4.36 -10.16 14.88
CA SER A 51 -3.88 -8.86 15.37
C SER A 51 -2.45 -8.89 15.91
N ASP A 52 -1.99 -10.03 16.39
CA ASP A 52 -0.70 -10.20 17.04
C ASP A 52 0.41 -10.53 16.03
N SER A 53 0.02 -11.02 14.85
CA SER A 53 0.97 -11.24 13.76
C SER A 53 1.59 -9.92 13.29
N PRO A 54 2.93 -9.87 13.12
CA PRO A 54 3.61 -8.64 12.70
C PRO A 54 3.23 -8.26 11.26
N SER A 55 3.09 -9.26 10.40
CA SER A 55 2.83 -9.12 8.97
C SER A 55 1.35 -8.92 8.63
N TYR A 56 1.07 -8.20 7.54
CA TYR A 56 -0.27 -7.95 7.02
C TYR A 56 -0.68 -8.93 5.91
N ILE A 57 -1.98 -9.04 5.65
CA ILE A 57 -2.55 -9.90 4.59
C ILE A 57 -2.68 -9.10 3.29
N LYS A 58 -2.39 -9.73 2.15
CA LYS A 58 -2.63 -9.14 0.81
C LYS A 58 -3.81 -9.82 0.13
N TYR A 59 -4.89 -9.08 -0.11
CA TYR A 59 -6.06 -9.57 -0.83
C TYR A 59 -6.35 -8.70 -2.05
N LEU A 60 -6.26 -9.28 -3.27
CA LEU A 60 -6.43 -8.57 -4.54
C LEU A 60 -5.54 -7.30 -4.69
N GLY A 61 -4.38 -7.30 -4.03
CA GLY A 61 -3.48 -6.14 -3.99
C GLY A 61 -3.76 -5.13 -2.87
N TYR A 62 -4.85 -5.31 -2.10
CA TYR A 62 -5.16 -4.50 -0.93
C TYR A 62 -4.59 -5.11 0.34
N PRO A 63 -3.93 -4.31 1.19
CA PRO A 63 -3.51 -4.75 2.49
C PRO A 63 -4.71 -4.82 3.45
N ILE A 64 -4.86 -5.94 4.14
CA ILE A 64 -5.77 -6.10 5.27
C ILE A 64 -4.90 -6.21 6.52
N TRP A 65 -5.14 -5.33 7.48
CA TRP A 65 -4.46 -5.29 8.77
C TRP A 65 -5.49 -5.16 9.90
N PHE A 66 -5.16 -5.72 11.05
CA PHE A 66 -5.93 -5.68 12.28
C PHE A 66 -5.24 -4.81 13.34
N SER A 67 -3.91 -4.67 13.27
CA SER A 67 -3.11 -3.88 14.21
C SER A 67 -2.36 -2.72 13.55
N LYS A 68 -1.92 -1.77 14.38
CA LYS A 68 -1.11 -0.63 13.91
C LYS A 68 0.27 -1.09 13.42
N ILE A 69 0.82 -2.15 14.02
CA ILE A 69 2.15 -2.70 13.66
C ILE A 69 2.12 -3.19 12.20
N GLN A 70 1.11 -3.98 11.82
CA GLN A 70 0.92 -4.48 10.46
C GLN A 70 0.78 -3.36 9.43
N ARG A 71 0.04 -2.30 9.77
CA ARG A 71 -0.10 -1.12 8.93
C ARG A 71 1.23 -0.40 8.76
N ASP A 72 1.99 -0.26 9.83
CA ASP A 72 3.28 0.44 9.81
C ASP A 72 4.33 -0.37 9.02
N GLU A 73 4.30 -1.71 9.10
CA GLU A 73 5.10 -2.60 8.24
C GLU A 73 4.75 -2.43 6.75
N TYR A 74 3.46 -2.43 6.40
CA TYR A 74 3.02 -2.14 5.04
C TYR A 74 3.55 -0.78 4.55
N CYS A 75 3.44 0.25 5.39
CA CYS A 75 3.91 1.59 5.07
C CYS A 75 5.43 1.59 4.80
N GLN A 76 6.21 0.91 5.63
CA GLN A 76 7.66 0.80 5.46
C GLN A 76 8.02 0.05 4.18
N GLU A 77 7.41 -1.10 3.90
CA GLU A 77 7.64 -1.87 2.67
C GLU A 77 7.30 -1.03 1.42
N THR A 78 6.21 -0.26 1.49
CA THR A 78 5.78 0.61 0.39
C THR A 78 6.76 1.78 0.17
N ILE A 79 7.26 2.39 1.24
CA ILE A 79 8.31 3.42 1.16
C ILE A 79 9.57 2.87 0.51
N LEU A 80 10.02 1.68 0.91
CA LEU A 80 11.21 1.05 0.36
C LEU A 80 11.06 0.73 -1.13
N LYS A 81 9.91 0.20 -1.55
CA LYS A 81 9.61 -0.04 -2.97
C LYS A 81 9.58 1.26 -3.77
N LEU A 82 9.00 2.32 -3.21
CA LEU A 82 8.97 3.63 -3.83
C LEU A 82 10.40 4.18 -3.99
N GLN A 83 11.20 4.12 -2.93
CA GLN A 83 12.59 4.56 -2.93
C GLN A 83 13.39 3.83 -4.02
N ALA A 84 13.32 2.50 -4.06
CA ALA A 84 13.98 1.70 -5.09
C ALA A 84 13.50 2.06 -6.51
N SER A 85 12.22 2.42 -6.68
CA SER A 85 11.71 2.90 -7.96
C SER A 85 12.30 4.26 -8.34
N LEU A 86 12.34 5.21 -7.41
CA LEU A 86 12.90 6.55 -7.63
C LEU A 86 14.40 6.50 -7.88
N ASP A 87 15.15 5.69 -7.14
CA ASP A 87 16.60 5.53 -7.31
C ASP A 87 16.95 4.98 -8.70
N ARG A 88 16.16 4.03 -9.22
CA ARG A 88 16.31 3.55 -10.61
C ARG A 88 16.05 4.63 -11.66
N HIS A 89 15.19 5.60 -11.38
CA HIS A 89 14.94 6.73 -12.29
C HIS A 89 15.92 7.88 -12.09
N ARG A 90 16.60 7.96 -10.93
CA ARG A 90 17.56 9.01 -10.60
C ARG A 90 18.84 8.93 -11.44
N THR A 91 19.20 7.75 -11.92
CA THR A 91 20.35 7.54 -12.81
C THR A 91 20.15 8.14 -14.21
N ARG A 92 18.90 8.46 -14.59
CA ARG A 92 18.57 9.02 -15.90
C ARG A 92 18.71 10.55 -15.87
N GLN A 93 19.38 11.13 -16.87
CA GLN A 93 19.48 12.58 -17.04
C GLN A 93 18.16 13.16 -17.55
N VAL A 94 17.16 13.23 -16.67
CA VAL A 94 15.82 13.76 -16.98
C VAL A 94 15.73 15.20 -16.48
N SER A 95 15.05 16.06 -17.24
CA SER A 95 14.74 17.44 -16.84
C SER A 95 13.90 17.50 -15.56
N VAL A 96 13.91 18.65 -14.88
CA VAL A 96 13.11 18.86 -13.66
C VAL A 96 11.62 18.61 -13.91
N TYR A 97 11.10 19.13 -15.02
CA TYR A 97 9.71 18.91 -15.44
C TYR A 97 9.43 17.42 -15.70
N GLY A 98 10.34 16.72 -16.40
CA GLY A 98 10.20 15.29 -16.64
C GLY A 98 10.18 14.47 -15.35
N ARG A 99 10.98 14.84 -14.33
CA ARG A 99 10.96 14.20 -13.02
C ARG A 99 9.66 14.46 -12.25
N ALA A 100 9.13 15.67 -12.33
CA ALA A 100 7.83 16.00 -11.73
C ALA A 100 6.69 15.19 -12.37
N ASN A 101 6.70 15.08 -13.70
CA ASN A 101 5.71 14.28 -14.42
C ASN A 101 5.82 12.79 -14.08
N MET A 102 7.04 12.23 -14.05
CA MET A 102 7.28 10.84 -13.61
C MET A 102 6.77 10.58 -12.20
N LEU A 103 7.03 11.49 -11.27
CA LEU A 103 6.54 11.38 -9.89
C LEU A 103 5.01 11.41 -9.85
N ASN A 104 4.37 12.32 -10.60
CA ASN A 104 2.92 12.43 -10.67
C ASN A 104 2.28 11.16 -11.24
N SER A 105 2.81 10.64 -12.36
CA SER A 105 2.35 9.38 -12.96
C SER A 105 2.53 8.19 -12.02
N LEU A 106 3.68 8.11 -11.31
CA LEU A 106 3.95 7.06 -10.33
C LEU A 106 2.98 7.13 -9.15
N PHE A 107 2.69 8.35 -8.69
CA PHE A 107 1.77 8.57 -7.58
C PHE A 107 0.35 8.17 -7.95
N LEU A 108 -0.12 8.60 -9.12
CA LEU A 108 -1.46 8.25 -9.62
C LEU A 108 -1.59 6.73 -9.87
N ALA A 109 -0.57 6.08 -10.44
CA ALA A 109 -0.62 4.66 -10.73
C ALA A 109 -0.61 3.77 -9.46
N ARG A 110 0.11 4.18 -8.41
CA ARG A 110 0.31 3.33 -7.22
C ARG A 110 -0.53 3.72 -6.01
N PHE A 111 -0.65 5.00 -5.72
CA PHE A 111 -1.23 5.46 -4.46
C PHE A 111 -2.68 5.88 -4.59
N TRP A 112 -3.14 6.32 -5.77
CA TRP A 112 -4.51 6.78 -5.97
C TRP A 112 -5.55 5.76 -5.51
N HIS A 113 -5.48 4.54 -6.04
CA HIS A 113 -6.44 3.51 -5.70
C HIS A 113 -6.31 3.08 -4.24
N MET A 114 -5.08 3.00 -3.72
CA MET A 114 -4.82 2.54 -2.37
C MET A 114 -5.32 3.54 -1.31
N LEU A 115 -5.10 4.83 -1.52
CA LEU A 115 -5.59 5.92 -0.66
C LEU A 115 -7.12 6.06 -0.66
N ARG A 116 -7.79 5.63 -1.73
CA ARG A 116 -9.26 5.59 -1.78
C ARG A 116 -9.84 4.51 -0.88
N VAL A 117 -9.16 3.37 -0.75
CA VAL A 117 -9.66 2.20 -0.02
C VAL A 117 -9.23 2.20 1.45
N THR A 118 -8.10 2.83 1.77
CA THR A 118 -7.52 2.75 3.12
C THR A 118 -7.08 4.12 3.64
N THR A 119 -7.36 4.37 4.91
CA THR A 119 -6.89 5.58 5.60
C THR A 119 -5.46 5.35 6.09
N LEU A 120 -4.52 6.13 5.54
CA LEU A 120 -3.11 6.04 5.88
C LEU A 120 -2.67 7.15 6.85
N PRO A 121 -1.63 6.90 7.68
CA PRO A 121 -1.09 7.92 8.57
C PRO A 121 -0.59 9.15 7.81
N THR A 122 -0.83 10.34 8.34
CA THR A 122 -0.30 11.59 7.77
C THR A 122 1.23 11.61 7.71
N ALA A 123 1.90 10.91 8.64
CA ALA A 123 3.35 10.71 8.64
C ALA A 123 3.85 10.01 7.37
N PHE A 124 3.11 9.02 6.87
CA PHE A 124 3.43 8.31 5.64
C PHE A 124 3.35 9.24 4.42
N VAL A 125 2.27 10.01 4.31
CA VAL A 125 2.07 10.98 3.22
C VAL A 125 3.20 12.02 3.23
N ARG A 126 3.53 12.57 4.41
CA ARG A 126 4.65 13.52 4.57
C ARG A 126 5.99 12.94 4.12
N LYS A 127 6.26 11.66 4.43
CA LYS A 127 7.49 10.99 4.01
C LYS A 127 7.55 10.86 2.49
N ILE A 128 6.47 10.42 1.84
CA ILE A 128 6.38 10.33 0.38
C ILE A 128 6.57 11.70 -0.27
N SER A 129 5.88 12.75 0.21
CA SER A 129 6.04 14.11 -0.33
C SER A 129 7.47 14.60 -0.19
N SER A 130 8.15 14.28 0.92
CA SER A 130 9.57 14.63 1.10
C SER A 130 10.47 13.90 0.12
N MET A 131 10.26 12.61 -0.13
CA MET A 131 11.02 11.82 -1.10
C MET A 131 10.80 12.33 -2.52
N GLY A 132 9.55 12.62 -2.88
CA GLY A 132 9.20 13.20 -4.18
C GLY A 132 9.89 14.54 -4.41
N TYR A 133 9.85 15.42 -3.40
CA TYR A 133 10.56 16.71 -3.47
C TYR A 133 12.07 16.54 -3.63
N GLN A 134 12.71 15.63 -2.88
CA GLN A 134 14.15 15.36 -3.01
C GLN A 134 14.51 14.82 -4.39
N PHE A 135 13.64 14.00 -4.99
CA PHE A 135 13.83 13.47 -6.34
C PHE A 135 13.73 14.56 -7.42
N VAL A 136 12.70 15.42 -7.34
CA VAL A 136 12.50 16.52 -8.30
C VAL A 136 13.63 17.55 -8.18
N CYS A 137 14.00 17.92 -6.95
CA CYS A 137 15.05 18.91 -6.68
C CYS A 137 16.48 18.36 -6.82
N HIS A 138 16.65 17.10 -7.22
CA HIS A 138 17.97 16.51 -7.40
C HIS A 138 18.77 17.33 -8.44
N LYS A 139 19.94 17.87 -8.07
CA LYS A 139 20.79 18.72 -8.92
C LYS A 139 20.22 20.11 -9.30
N ILE A 140 19.20 20.62 -8.60
CA ILE A 140 18.77 22.02 -8.74
C ILE A 140 19.48 22.87 -7.69
N LEU A 141 20.15 23.95 -8.13
CA LEU A 141 20.72 24.99 -7.26
C LEU A 141 20.16 26.36 -7.71
N PRO A 142 19.57 27.17 -6.81
CA PRO A 142 19.21 26.87 -5.42
C PRO A 142 17.97 25.95 -5.32
N PRO A 143 17.85 25.14 -4.26
CA PRO A 143 16.67 24.30 -4.05
C PRO A 143 15.41 25.16 -3.88
N LEU A 144 14.35 24.80 -4.61
CA LEU A 144 13.06 25.51 -4.55
C LEU A 144 12.51 25.49 -3.12
N LYS A 145 12.22 26.64 -2.50
CA LYS A 145 11.64 26.67 -1.14
C LYS A 145 10.42 25.74 -1.06
N LYS A 146 10.42 24.79 -0.10
CA LYS A 146 9.19 24.08 0.28
C LYS A 146 8.24 25.11 0.88
N SER A 147 7.24 25.57 0.14
CA SER A 147 6.12 26.27 0.77
C SER A 147 5.37 25.24 1.61
N VAL A 148 5.43 25.40 2.93
CA VAL A 148 4.49 24.73 3.84
C VAL A 148 3.16 25.46 3.65
N GLY A 149 2.44 25.09 2.59
CA GLY A 149 1.11 25.59 2.29
C GLY A 149 0.07 24.74 3.01
N LYS A 150 -0.45 25.25 4.13
CA LYS A 150 -1.86 25.02 4.46
C LYS A 150 -2.67 25.46 3.24
N GLY A 151 -3.48 24.59 2.66
CA GLY A 151 -4.37 24.98 1.57
C GLY A 151 -4.39 23.99 0.41
N CYS A 152 -5.20 22.94 0.58
CA CYS A 152 -5.98 22.41 -0.53
C CYS A 152 -6.79 23.57 -1.16
N HIS A 153 -7.07 23.51 -2.46
CA HIS A 153 -7.67 24.54 -3.33
C HIS A 153 -6.71 25.53 -3.99
N SER A 154 -6.29 25.22 -5.23
CA SER A 154 -6.26 26.18 -6.38
C SER A 154 -5.34 25.74 -7.55
N LEU A 155 -5.15 24.44 -7.79
CA LEU A 155 -4.43 23.98 -9.00
C LEU A 155 -5.34 23.36 -10.08
N TRP A 156 -6.64 23.62 -10.01
CA TRP A 156 -7.60 23.31 -11.07
C TRP A 156 -8.48 24.54 -11.33
N GLY A 157 -8.20 25.22 -12.43
CA GLY A 157 -8.83 26.48 -12.86
C GLY A 157 -7.73 27.30 -13.54
N GLY A 158 -7.51 27.21 -14.84
CA GLY A 158 -8.52 27.48 -15.86
C GLY A 158 -8.36 28.95 -16.27
N THR A 159 -7.63 29.14 -17.36
CA THR A 159 -7.50 30.35 -18.19
C THR A 159 -8.62 31.39 -18.10
N ALA A 160 -8.26 32.63 -17.77
CA ALA A 160 -8.79 33.91 -18.30
C ALA A 160 -7.97 35.01 -17.56
N GLY A 161 -7.40 36.03 -18.15
CA GLY A 161 -7.78 36.85 -19.29
C GLY A 161 -7.26 38.25 -18.95
N GLN A 162 -6.57 38.86 -19.90
CA GLN A 162 -5.85 40.13 -19.80
C GLN A 162 -6.73 41.36 -19.56
N ARG A 163 -6.10 42.38 -18.94
CA ARG A 163 -6.24 43.84 -19.14
C ARG A 163 -7.50 44.55 -18.65
N GLY A 164 -7.26 45.73 -18.08
CA GLY A 164 -8.21 46.76 -17.67
C GLY A 164 -7.61 47.57 -16.54
#